data_AF-A0A941ZZQ9-F1
#
_entry.id   AF-A0A941ZZQ9-F1
#
_cell.length_a   1.000
_cell.length_b   1.000
_cell.length_c   1.000
_cell.angle_alpha   90.00
_cell.angle_beta   90.00
_cell.angle_gamma   90.00
#
_symmetry.space_group_name_H-M   'P 1'
#
loop_
_entity.id
_entity.type
_entity.pdbx_description
1 polymer ?
#
loop_
_entity_poly.entity_id
_entity_poly.type
_entity_poly.pdbx_seq_one_letter_code
_entity_poly.pdbx_strand_id
1 'polypeptide(L)'
;MDETSRRRIKQLAYNTEHSITPRGVVKRIKDIIDGVYNADASRQELKAAQIVAAYKVLDEKSLTRKIKKLEKDMSDAAKNLEFEKAAELRDQLRDLKQVLFGVEEHDT
;
A
#
# COMPACT_ATOMS: atom_id res chain seq x y z
N MET A 1 29.68 16.16 -2.48
CA MET A 1 28.82 15.69 -3.57
C MET A 1 29.57 14.93 -4.68
N ASP A 2 30.91 14.81 -4.62
CA ASP A 2 31.70 14.24 -5.72
C ASP A 2 31.75 12.70 -5.78
N GLU A 3 31.57 12.00 -4.65
CA GLU A 3 31.71 10.53 -4.61
C GLU A 3 30.60 9.81 -5.39
N THR A 4 29.38 10.36 -5.41
CA THR A 4 28.27 9.83 -6.21
C THR A 4 28.59 9.92 -7.70
N SER A 5 29.10 11.07 -8.15
CA SER A 5 29.52 11.30 -9.54
C SER A 5 30.67 10.38 -9.94
N ARG A 6 31.67 10.21 -9.06
CA ARG A 6 32.80 9.30 -9.26
C ARG A 6 32.33 7.85 -9.46
N ARG A 7 31.40 7.37 -8.64
CA ARG A 7 30.83 6.02 -8.75
C ARG A 7 30.03 5.85 -10.03
N ARG A 8 29.23 6.85 -10.41
CA ARG A 8 28.41 6.77 -11.63
C ARG A 8 29.26 6.65 -12.89
N ILE A 9 30.36 7.40 -12.99
CA ILE A 9 31.29 7.32 -14.12
C ILE A 9 31.88 5.91 -14.25
N LYS A 10 32.33 5.30 -13.15
CA LYS A 10 32.85 3.92 -13.16
C LYS A 10 31.80 2.90 -13.60
N GLN A 11 30.56 3.04 -13.12
CA GLN A 11 29.46 2.16 -13.50
C GLN A 11 29.13 2.26 -14.99
N LEU A 12 29.12 3.48 -15.56
CA LEU A 12 28.87 3.68 -16.98
C LEU A 12 29.99 3.08 -17.84
N ALA A 13 31.26 3.30 -17.46
CA ALA A 13 32.40 2.72 -18.17
C ALA A 13 32.33 1.18 -18.19
N TYR A 14 32.10 0.57 -17.03
CA TYR A 14 31.93 -0.88 -16.91
C TYR A 14 30.76 -1.40 -17.74
N ASN A 15 29.61 -0.73 -17.68
CA ASN A 15 28.43 -1.12 -18.44
C ASN A 15 28.66 -1.05 -19.95
N THR A 16 29.33 -0.01 -20.45
CA THR A 16 29.67 0.13 -21.86
C THR A 16 30.64 -0.96 -22.31
N GLU A 17 31.68 -1.22 -21.53
CA GLU A 17 32.67 -2.28 -21.82
C GLU A 17 32.02 -3.67 -21.87
N HIS A 18 31.06 -3.94 -21.01
CA HIS A 18 30.42 -5.25 -20.88
C HIS A 18 29.06 -5.36 -21.60
N SER A 19 28.68 -4.34 -22.39
CA SER A 19 27.37 -4.27 -23.05
C SER A 19 26.17 -4.48 -22.11
N ILE A 20 26.26 -3.97 -20.87
CA ILE A 20 25.21 -4.09 -19.85
C ILE A 20 24.24 -2.91 -19.94
N THR A 21 22.98 -3.20 -20.24
CA THR A 21 21.89 -2.21 -20.14
C THR A 21 21.31 -2.22 -18.71
N PRO A 22 21.33 -1.09 -17.98
CA PRO A 22 20.68 -0.99 -16.67
C PRO A 22 19.19 -1.31 -16.78
N ARG A 23 18.71 -2.22 -15.92
CA ARG A 23 17.30 -2.60 -15.81
C ARG A 23 16.88 -2.61 -14.34
N GLY A 24 15.59 -2.38 -14.08
CA GLY A 24 15.02 -2.52 -12.75
C GLY A 24 15.14 -3.97 -12.25
N VAL A 25 15.37 -4.13 -10.95
CA VAL A 25 15.40 -5.44 -10.32
C VAL A 25 13.95 -5.87 -10.03
N VAL A 26 13.48 -6.90 -10.72
CA VAL A 26 12.19 -7.54 -10.41
C VAL A 26 12.49 -8.77 -9.57
N LYS A 27 12.22 -8.70 -8.26
CA LYS A 27 12.27 -9.85 -7.37
C LYS A 27 10.85 -10.21 -6.98
N ARG A 28 10.44 -11.46 -7.23
CA ARG A 28 9.21 -12.00 -6.65
C ARG A 28 9.36 -12.00 -5.14
N ILE A 29 8.43 -11.35 -4.45
CA ILE A 29 8.27 -11.50 -3.01
C ILE A 29 7.93 -12.98 -2.79
N LYS A 30 8.73 -13.69 -2.00
CA LYS A 30 8.33 -15.01 -1.55
C LYS A 30 7.28 -14.78 -0.49
N ASP A 31 6.04 -15.13 -0.78
CA ASP A 31 4.98 -15.14 0.22
C ASP A 31 5.37 -16.15 1.30
N ILE A 32 5.73 -15.63 2.48
CA ILE A 32 6.05 -16.44 3.67
C ILE A 32 4.75 -16.94 4.35
N ILE A 33 3.59 -16.47 3.88
CA ILE A 33 2.27 -16.82 4.42
C ILE A 33 1.63 -17.84 3.49
N ASP A 34 2.07 -19.09 3.62
CA ASP A 34 1.37 -20.25 3.04
C ASP A 34 0.15 -20.55 3.93
N GLY A 35 -1.06 -20.23 3.45
CA GLY A 35 -2.30 -20.76 4.05
C GLY A 35 -3.37 -19.79 4.56
N VAL A 36 -3.64 -18.66 3.90
CA VAL A 36 -4.95 -17.99 4.06
C VAL A 36 -5.62 -17.84 2.70
N TYR A 37 -6.12 -18.96 2.18
CA TYR A 37 -7.17 -18.93 1.17
C TYR A 37 -8.41 -18.32 1.83
N ASN A 38 -8.67 -17.04 1.56
CA ASN A 38 -9.89 -16.37 1.99
C ASN A 38 -11.09 -16.94 1.22
N ALA A 39 -11.70 -18.00 1.75
CA ALA A 39 -12.96 -18.57 1.25
C ALA A 39 -14.18 -17.63 1.44
N ASP A 40 -13.97 -16.45 2.04
CA ASP A 40 -15.00 -15.46 2.40
C ASP A 40 -14.99 -14.20 1.51
N ALA A 41 -14.34 -14.22 0.35
CA ALA A 41 -14.27 -13.06 -0.56
C ALA A 41 -15.66 -12.50 -0.93
N SER A 42 -16.63 -13.38 -1.20
CA SER A 42 -18.01 -12.97 -1.50
C SER A 42 -18.74 -12.34 -0.31
N ARG A 43 -18.39 -12.73 0.92
CA ARG A 43 -18.98 -12.17 2.15
C ARG A 43 -18.37 -10.81 2.47
N GLN A 44 -17.10 -10.59 2.11
CA GLN A 44 -16.43 -9.28 2.19
C GLN A 44 -17.02 -8.30 1.18
N GLU A 45 -17.26 -8.72 -0.08
CA GLU A 45 -17.89 -7.87 -1.11
C GLU A 45 -19.28 -7.38 -0.69
N LEU A 46 -20.12 -8.26 -0.13
CA LEU A 46 -21.45 -7.89 0.36
C LEU A 46 -21.40 -6.91 1.55
N LYS A 47 -20.41 -7.04 2.43
CA LYS A 47 -20.19 -6.07 3.52
C LYS A 47 -19.70 -4.74 2.99
N ALA A 48 -18.76 -4.74 2.05
CA ALA A 48 -18.24 -3.53 1.41
C ALA A 48 -19.37 -2.75 0.72
N ALA A 49 -20.27 -3.43 0.00
CA ALA A 49 -21.42 -2.80 -0.63
C ALA A 49 -22.39 -2.12 0.37
N GLN A 50 -22.65 -2.75 1.52
CA GLN A 50 -23.48 -2.15 2.57
C GLN A 50 -22.81 -0.94 3.23
N ILE A 51 -21.49 -1.02 3.41
CA ILE A 51 -20.67 0.07 3.93
C ILE A 51 -20.68 1.27 2.98
N VAL A 52 -20.50 1.05 1.68
CA VAL A 52 -20.57 2.10 0.65
C VAL A 52 -21.93 2.82 0.67
N ALA A 53 -23.02 2.08 0.81
CA ALA A 53 -24.37 2.66 0.87
C ALA A 53 -24.58 3.51 2.14
N ALA A 54 -24.05 3.09 3.29
CA ALA A 54 -24.12 3.84 4.54
C ALA A 54 -23.27 5.13 4.51
N TYR A 55 -22.11 5.09 3.85
CA TYR A 55 -21.20 6.24 3.76
C TYR A 55 -21.55 7.24 2.65
N LYS A 56 -22.28 6.85 1.61
CA LYS A 56 -22.83 7.79 0.59
C LYS A 56 -23.80 8.82 1.16
N VAL A 57 -24.38 8.55 2.34
CA VAL A 57 -25.28 9.45 3.06
C VAL A 57 -24.50 10.40 3.99
N LEU A 58 -23.22 10.15 4.24
CA LEU A 58 -22.37 10.94 5.13
C LEU A 58 -21.60 12.03 4.36
N ASP A 59 -21.64 13.26 4.87
CA ASP A 59 -20.92 14.43 4.33
C ASP A 59 -19.44 14.11 4.03
N GLU A 60 -18.98 14.35 2.81
CA GLU A 60 -17.62 14.07 2.29
C GLU A 60 -16.50 14.62 3.21
N LYS A 61 -16.78 15.75 3.88
CA LYS A 61 -15.87 16.37 4.86
C LYS A 61 -15.69 15.54 6.13
N SER A 62 -16.69 14.75 6.52
CA SER A 62 -16.62 13.87 7.68
C SER A 62 -15.77 12.63 7.38
N LEU A 63 -15.91 12.04 6.19
CA LEU A 63 -15.07 10.94 5.70
C LEU A 63 -13.60 11.35 5.63
N THR A 64 -13.33 12.52 5.03
CA THR A 64 -11.95 13.03 4.89
C THR A 64 -11.28 13.23 6.26
N ARG A 65 -12.03 13.72 7.26
CA ARG A 65 -11.56 13.84 8.64
C ARG A 65 -11.27 12.49 9.28
N LYS A 66 -12.13 11.49 9.03
CA LYS A 66 -11.93 10.13 9.55
C LYS A 66 -10.71 9.46 8.93
N ILE A 67 -10.48 9.61 7.64
CA ILE A 67 -9.28 9.10 6.94
C ILE A 67 -8.02 9.68 7.56
N LYS A 68 -7.93 11.01 7.72
CA LYS A 68 -6.77 11.68 8.34
C LYS A 68 -6.52 11.19 9.77
N LYS A 69 -7.58 10.90 10.52
CA LYS A 69 -7.45 10.35 11.88
C LYS A 69 -6.86 8.93 11.85
N LEU A 70 -7.38 8.05 11.00
CA LEU A 70 -6.88 6.68 10.85
C LEU A 70 -5.43 6.65 10.37
N GLU A 71 -5.05 7.53 9.42
CA GLU A 71 -3.65 7.67 8.97
C GLU A 71 -2.71 8.02 10.12
N LYS A 72 -3.14 8.96 10.98
CA LYS A 72 -2.37 9.35 12.16
C LYS A 72 -2.26 8.19 13.15
N ASP A 73 -3.38 7.57 13.50
CA ASP A 73 -3.43 6.47 14.47
C ASP A 73 -2.59 5.27 13.98
N MET A 74 -2.61 4.97 12.67
CA MET A 74 -1.78 3.93 12.05
C MET A 74 -0.28 4.28 12.14
N SER A 75 0.09 5.53 11.83
CA SER A 75 1.49 5.98 11.94
C SER A 75 1.99 5.90 13.38
N ASP A 76 1.16 6.26 14.35
CA ASP A 76 1.53 6.21 15.76
C ASP A 76 1.63 4.76 16.28
N ALA A 77 0.72 3.86 15.86
CA ALA A 77 0.83 2.42 16.12
C ALA A 77 2.12 1.82 15.53
N ALA A 78 2.48 2.19 14.29
CA ALA A 78 3.70 1.73 13.65
C ALA A 78 4.97 2.22 14.37
N LYS A 79 4.98 3.47 14.87
CA LYS A 79 6.09 4.01 15.69
C LYS A 79 6.23 3.26 17.02
N ASN A 80 5.10 2.84 17.60
CA ASN A 80 5.06 2.07 18.85
C ASN A 80 5.30 0.57 18.65
N LEU A 81 5.65 0.12 17.43
CA LEU A 81 5.85 -1.28 17.06
C LEU A 81 4.59 -2.17 17.22
N GLU A 82 3.40 -1.56 17.28
CA GLU A 82 2.10 -2.23 17.32
C GLU A 82 1.65 -2.61 15.90
N PHE A 83 2.38 -3.51 15.25
CA PHE A 83 2.16 -3.82 13.81
C PHE A 83 0.81 -4.46 13.50
N GLU A 84 0.28 -5.29 14.40
CA GLU A 84 -1.05 -5.91 14.23
C GLU A 84 -2.15 -4.84 14.15
N LYS A 85 -2.11 -3.89 15.09
CA LYS A 85 -3.05 -2.76 15.11
C LYS A 85 -2.84 -1.81 13.94
N ALA A 86 -1.59 -1.57 13.53
CA ALA A 86 -1.31 -0.78 12.33
C ALA A 86 -1.88 -1.46 11.07
N ALA A 87 -1.82 -2.79 10.99
CA ALA A 87 -2.42 -3.55 9.89
C ALA A 87 -3.95 -3.43 9.88
N GLU A 88 -4.61 -3.57 11.03
CA GLU A 88 -6.06 -3.35 11.14
C GLU A 88 -6.48 -1.94 10.70
N LEU A 89 -5.74 -0.91 11.14
CA LEU A 89 -6.00 0.48 10.76
C LEU A 89 -5.76 0.75 9.27
N ARG A 90 -4.77 0.10 8.66
CA ARG A 90 -4.50 0.15 7.22
C ARG A 90 -5.69 -0.41 6.44
N ASP A 91 -6.22 -1.55 6.85
CA ASP A 91 -7.31 -2.22 6.14
C ASP A 91 -8.60 -1.39 6.23
N GLN A 92 -8.92 -0.84 7.41
CA GLN A 92 -10.04 0.11 7.57
C GLN A 92 -9.90 1.36 6.70
N LEU A 93 -8.67 1.86 6.55
CA LEU A 93 -8.37 3.02 5.72
C LEU A 93 -8.53 2.67 4.23
N ARG A 94 -8.13 1.48 3.79
CA ARG A 94 -8.33 0.98 2.42
C ARG A 94 -9.81 0.93 2.09
N ASP A 95 -10.63 0.36 2.96
CA ASP A 95 -12.09 0.29 2.79
C ASP A 95 -12.70 1.68 2.62
N LEU A 96 -12.33 2.64 3.48
CA LEU A 96 -12.85 4.02 3.40
C LEU A 96 -12.38 4.76 2.15
N LYS A 97 -11.14 4.54 1.69
CA LYS A 97 -10.64 5.14 0.45
C LYS A 97 -11.32 4.54 -0.77
N GLN A 98 -11.58 3.23 -0.78
CA GLN A 98 -12.33 2.58 -1.86
C GLN A 98 -13.76 3.13 -1.95
N VAL A 99 -14.41 3.35 -0.81
CA VAL A 99 -15.75 3.97 -0.75
C VAL A 99 -15.74 5.41 -1.27
N LEU A 100 -14.72 6.20 -0.92
CA LEU A 100 -14.64 7.62 -1.28
C LEU A 100 -14.24 7.85 -2.74
N PHE A 101 -13.25 7.10 -3.24
CA PHE A 101 -12.65 7.32 -4.56
C PHE A 101 -13.16 6.33 -5.61
N GLY A 102 -13.83 5.24 -5.23
CA GLY A 102 -14.28 4.20 -6.15
C GLY A 102 -13.13 3.47 -6.87
N VAL A 103 -11.90 3.63 -6.40
CA VAL A 103 -10.72 3.03 -7.01
C VAL A 103 -10.48 1.67 -6.35
N GLU A 104 -10.74 0.60 -7.10
CA GLU A 104 -10.21 -0.72 -6.76
C GLU A 104 -8.70 -0.70 -7.02
N GLU A 105 -7.92 -0.48 -5.96
CA GLU A 105 -6.49 -0.78 -6.00
C GLU A 105 -6.34 -2.31 -6.11
N HIS A 106 -6.31 -2.81 -7.34
CA HIS A 106 -5.74 -4.12 -7.62
C HIS A 106 -4.23 -4.01 -7.37
N ASP A 107 -3.75 -4.67 -6.32
CA ASP A 107 -2.32 -4.89 -6.11
C ASP A 107 -1.77 -5.64 -7.36
N THR A 108 -1.08 -4.92 -8.25
CA THR A 108 -0.32 -5.47 -9.40
C THR A 108 1.17 -5.39 -9.17
#